data_AF-A0A948BCC8-F1
#
_entry.id   AF-A0A948BCC8-F1
#
_cell.length_a   1.000
_cell.length_b   1.000
_cell.length_c   1.000
_cell.angle_alpha   90.00
_cell.angle_beta   90.00
_cell.angle_gamma   90.00
#
_symmetry.space_group_name_H-M   'P 1'
#
loop_
_entity.id
_entity.type
_entity.pdbx_description
1 polymer ?
#
loop_
_entity_poly.entity_id
_entity_poly.type
_entity_poly.pdbx_seq_one_letter_code
_entity_poly.pdbx_strand_id
1 'polypeptide(L)'
;MANKNEGAQVKKIFLKVLGIIFVFIPAISSGYDEKIVHPAINEFASRQSILDTQNLLTDFGFDQGLLTELMSGTENKTILKWISQGGTDEDKPKISLRFANHFHDPLKEWDAAGLHMGYPFWFDSSIFWAQIPTTAEEEYE
;
A
#
# COMPACT_ATOMS: atom_id res chain seq x y z
N MET A 1 61.72 -4.06 0.76
CA MET A 1 60.97 -5.32 0.93
C MET A 1 59.69 -4.99 1.67
N ALA A 2 58.52 -5.05 1.01
CA ALA A 2 57.25 -4.80 1.69
C ALA A 2 57.00 -5.88 2.76
N ASN A 3 56.66 -5.47 3.97
CA ASN A 3 56.51 -6.35 5.12
C ASN A 3 55.28 -7.25 4.90
N LYS A 4 55.46 -8.57 4.76
CA LYS A 4 54.37 -9.55 4.56
C LYS A 4 53.22 -9.40 5.58
N ASN A 5 53.51 -8.88 6.77
CA ASN A 5 52.54 -8.65 7.83
C ASN A 5 51.59 -7.47 7.55
N GLU A 6 52.02 -6.45 6.81
CA GLU A 6 51.17 -5.30 6.45
C GLU A 6 50.07 -5.72 5.48
N GLY A 7 50.39 -6.53 4.47
CA GLY A 7 49.41 -7.06 3.52
C GLY A 7 48.33 -7.94 4.18
N ALA A 8 48.70 -8.71 5.22
CA ALA A 8 47.75 -9.52 5.98
C ALA A 8 46.82 -8.66 6.85
N GLN A 9 47.32 -7.58 7.44
CA GLN A 9 46.52 -6.65 8.23
C GLN A 9 45.54 -5.85 7.37
N VAL A 10 45.97 -5.37 6.20
CA VAL A 10 45.11 -4.66 5.25
C VAL A 10 43.96 -5.58 4.78
N LYS A 11 44.22 -6.85 4.49
CA LYS A 11 43.17 -7.83 4.15
C LYS A 11 42.16 -8.04 5.27
N LYS A 12 42.61 -8.12 6.53
CA LYS A 12 41.72 -8.26 7.69
C LYS A 12 40.85 -7.03 7.91
N ILE A 13 41.41 -5.84 7.76
CA ILE A 13 40.66 -4.57 7.85
C ILE A 13 39.64 -4.49 6.72
N PHE A 14 40.04 -4.80 5.49
CA PHE A 14 39.16 -4.82 4.33
C PHE A 14 37.97 -5.78 4.52
N LEU A 15 38.22 -7.01 4.99
CA LEU A 15 37.17 -7.99 5.25
C LEU A 15 36.21 -7.55 6.37
N LYS A 16 36.72 -6.87 7.41
CA LYS A 16 35.88 -6.32 8.49
C LYS A 16 34.99 -5.20 7.96
N VAL A 17 35.53 -4.28 7.16
CA VAL A 17 34.75 -3.20 6.53
C VAL A 17 33.69 -3.79 5.59
N LEU A 18 34.05 -4.79 4.78
CA LEU A 18 33.12 -5.48 3.90
C LEU A 18 32.00 -6.18 4.67
N GLY A 19 32.32 -6.83 5.80
CA GLY A 19 31.33 -7.46 6.68
C GLY A 19 30.39 -6.46 7.33
N ILE A 20 30.89 -5.30 7.77
CA ILE A 20 30.08 -4.20 8.30
C ILE A 20 29.10 -3.71 7.24
N ILE A 21 29.56 -3.46 6.01
CA ILE A 21 28.69 -3.06 4.90
C ILE A 21 27.58 -4.09 4.69
N PHE A 22 27.89 -5.39 4.69
CA PHE A 22 26.89 -6.45 4.48
C PHE A 22 25.83 -6.55 5.59
N VAL A 23 26.18 -6.25 6.84
CA VAL A 23 25.23 -6.25 7.97
C VAL A 23 24.28 -5.05 7.92
N PHE A 24 24.72 -3.93 7.35
CA PHE A 24 23.95 -2.70 7.26
C PHE A 24 23.28 -2.48 5.89
N ILE A 25 23.39 -3.42 4.95
CA ILE A 25 22.51 -3.40 3.77
C ILE A 25 21.13 -3.85 4.27
N PRO A 26 20.12 -2.94 4.34
CA PRO A 26 18.78 -3.37 4.65
C PRO A 26 18.39 -4.43 3.62
N ALA A 27 18.00 -5.62 4.08
CA ALA A 27 17.36 -6.58 3.20
C ALA A 27 16.13 -5.88 2.64
N ILE A 28 16.13 -5.60 1.35
CA ILE A 28 14.94 -5.09 0.66
C ILE A 28 13.89 -6.19 0.81
N SER A 29 12.96 -5.99 1.73
CA SER A 29 11.84 -6.89 1.93
C SER A 29 10.74 -6.46 0.98
N SER A 30 10.48 -7.27 -0.03
CA SER A 30 9.27 -7.16 -0.84
C SER A 30 8.13 -7.84 -0.10
N GLY A 31 7.70 -7.25 1.03
CA GLY A 31 6.54 -7.71 1.81
C GLY A 31 5.21 -7.22 1.27
N TYR A 32 5.22 -6.47 0.16
CA TYR A 32 4.03 -5.98 -0.51
C TYR A 32 3.48 -7.09 -1.42
N ASP A 33 2.30 -7.61 -1.09
CA ASP A 33 1.54 -8.54 -1.92
C ASP A 33 0.18 -7.93 -2.25
N GLU A 34 0.22 -6.84 -3.01
CA GLU A 34 -0.95 -6.10 -3.47
C GLU A 34 -1.83 -6.92 -4.42
N LYS A 35 -1.28 -8.01 -4.98
CA LYS A 35 -1.96 -8.83 -5.99
C LYS A 35 -2.72 -10.00 -5.41
N ILE A 36 -2.31 -10.52 -4.26
CA ILE A 36 -2.95 -11.67 -3.63
C ILE A 36 -3.67 -11.23 -2.35
N VAL A 37 -2.98 -10.52 -1.45
CA VAL A 37 -3.52 -10.24 -0.11
C VAL A 37 -4.64 -9.21 -0.16
N HIS A 38 -4.46 -8.10 -0.89
CA HIS A 38 -5.47 -7.04 -0.97
C HIS A 38 -6.80 -7.54 -1.57
N PRO A 39 -6.81 -8.22 -2.74
CA PRO A 39 -8.05 -8.75 -3.28
C PRO A 39 -8.71 -9.78 -2.36
N ALA A 40 -7.92 -10.64 -1.71
CA ALA A 40 -8.43 -11.69 -0.83
C ALA A 40 -9.08 -11.12 0.43
N ILE A 41 -8.44 -10.15 1.10
CA ILE A 41 -8.99 -9.48 2.29
C ILE A 41 -10.25 -8.70 1.90
N ASN A 42 -10.24 -7.95 0.80
CA ASN A 42 -11.39 -7.18 0.37
C ASN A 42 -12.57 -8.07 -0.04
N GLU A 43 -12.32 -9.18 -0.74
CA GLU A 43 -13.36 -10.15 -1.06
C GLU A 43 -13.94 -10.75 0.23
N PHE A 44 -13.08 -11.20 1.14
CA PHE A 44 -13.52 -11.77 2.41
C PHE A 44 -14.34 -10.77 3.23
N ALA A 45 -13.84 -9.54 3.40
CA ALA A 45 -14.54 -8.48 4.13
C ALA A 45 -15.89 -8.16 3.49
N SER A 46 -15.98 -8.08 2.16
CA SER A 46 -17.24 -7.84 1.44
C SER A 46 -18.27 -8.92 1.75
N ARG A 47 -17.86 -10.19 1.65
CA ARG A 47 -18.73 -11.36 1.91
C ARG A 47 -19.14 -11.53 3.37
N GLN A 48 -18.30 -11.06 4.30
CA GLN A 48 -18.61 -11.11 5.74
C GLN A 48 -19.34 -9.86 6.25
N SER A 49 -19.41 -8.80 5.44
CA SER A 49 -20.09 -7.57 5.80
C SER A 49 -21.61 -7.66 5.60
N ILE A 50 -22.31 -6.60 6.00
CA ILE A 50 -23.75 -6.44 5.76
C ILE A 50 -24.11 -6.35 4.27
N LEU A 51 -23.12 -6.07 3.39
CA LEU A 51 -23.32 -6.04 1.94
C LEU A 51 -23.83 -7.39 1.42
N ASP A 52 -23.31 -8.49 1.97
CA ASP A 52 -23.69 -9.86 1.60
C ASP A 52 -24.60 -10.50 2.67
N THR A 53 -24.23 -10.39 3.96
CA THR A 53 -24.91 -11.14 5.04
C THR A 53 -26.32 -10.65 5.35
N GLN A 54 -26.63 -9.39 5.07
CA GLN A 54 -27.96 -8.80 5.27
C GLN A 54 -28.56 -8.32 3.95
N ASN A 55 -27.93 -8.64 2.82
CA ASN A 55 -28.33 -8.21 1.48
C ASN A 55 -28.59 -6.69 1.37
N LEU A 56 -27.80 -5.85 2.06
CA LEU A 56 -27.96 -4.38 2.00
C LEU A 56 -27.98 -3.87 0.56
N LEU A 57 -27.21 -4.49 -0.33
CA LEU A 57 -27.18 -4.15 -1.75
C LEU A 57 -28.54 -4.40 -2.44
N THR A 58 -29.25 -5.46 -2.06
CA THR A 58 -30.59 -5.72 -2.60
C THR A 58 -31.60 -4.68 -2.13
N ASP A 59 -31.46 -4.15 -0.91
CA ASP A 59 -32.30 -3.05 -0.42
C ASP A 59 -32.10 -1.75 -1.23
N PHE A 60 -30.93 -1.59 -1.85
CA PHE A 60 -30.62 -0.50 -2.77
C PHE A 60 -30.96 -0.79 -4.24
N GLY A 61 -31.61 -1.92 -4.53
CA GLY A 61 -32.04 -2.29 -5.89
C GLY A 61 -30.99 -3.06 -6.71
N PHE A 62 -29.92 -3.56 -6.07
CA PHE A 62 -28.99 -4.49 -6.71
C PHE A 62 -29.45 -5.93 -6.44
N ASP A 63 -30.35 -6.44 -7.29
CA ASP A 63 -31.04 -7.72 -7.09
C ASP A 63 -30.11 -8.95 -6.91
N GLN A 64 -28.87 -8.87 -7.41
CA GLN A 64 -27.87 -9.92 -7.29
C GLN A 64 -26.79 -9.60 -6.23
N GLY A 65 -27.00 -8.55 -5.43
CA GLY A 65 -26.10 -8.11 -4.37
C GLY A 65 -24.67 -7.91 -4.89
N LEU A 66 -23.71 -8.58 -4.26
CA LEU A 66 -22.30 -8.53 -4.65
C LEU A 66 -22.01 -9.03 -6.07
N LEU A 67 -22.90 -9.84 -6.64
CA LEU A 67 -22.79 -10.36 -8.01
C LEU A 67 -23.40 -9.44 -9.05
N THR A 68 -24.08 -8.35 -8.67
CA THR A 68 -24.59 -7.37 -9.63
C THR A 68 -23.43 -6.77 -10.42
N GLU A 69 -23.58 -6.77 -11.74
CA GLU A 69 -22.61 -6.19 -12.66
C GLU A 69 -22.79 -4.67 -12.78
N LEU A 70 -21.68 -3.94 -12.65
CA LEU A 70 -21.60 -2.50 -12.84
C LEU A 70 -20.60 -2.17 -13.95
N MET A 71 -20.99 -1.23 -14.80
CA MET A 71 -20.15 -0.71 -15.88
C MET A 71 -19.45 0.58 -15.44
N SER A 72 -18.14 0.64 -15.62
CA SER A 72 -17.33 1.85 -15.47
C SER A 72 -16.43 2.00 -16.69
N GLY A 73 -16.61 3.09 -17.44
CA GLY A 73 -15.98 3.28 -18.75
C GLY A 73 -16.31 2.13 -19.70
N THR A 74 -15.29 1.36 -20.09
CA THR A 74 -15.43 0.18 -20.98
C THR A 74 -15.42 -1.15 -20.24
N GLU A 75 -15.28 -1.15 -18.92
CA GLU A 75 -15.18 -2.36 -18.12
C GLU A 75 -16.51 -2.68 -17.45
N ASN A 76 -16.92 -3.94 -17.55
CA ASN A 76 -18.08 -4.47 -16.84
C ASN A 76 -17.59 -5.54 -15.84
N LYS A 77 -17.88 -5.35 -14.55
CA LYS A 77 -17.48 -6.27 -13.48
C LYS A 77 -18.54 -6.31 -12.39
N THR A 78 -18.57 -7.40 -11.63
CA THR A 78 -19.40 -7.48 -10.43
C THR A 78 -18.98 -6.45 -9.38
N ILE A 79 -19.92 -6.01 -8.52
CA ILE A 79 -19.61 -5.15 -7.36
C ILE A 79 -18.46 -5.73 -6.54
N LEU A 80 -18.48 -7.03 -6.27
CA LEU A 80 -17.40 -7.71 -5.55
C LEU A 80 -16.05 -7.52 -6.24
N LYS A 81 -16.01 -7.68 -7.56
CA LYS A 81 -14.76 -7.56 -8.30
C LYS A 81 -14.25 -6.12 -8.32
N TRP A 82 -15.13 -5.13 -8.37
CA TRP A 82 -14.76 -3.72 -8.21
C TRP A 82 -14.15 -3.45 -6.83
N ILE A 83 -14.77 -3.92 -5.74
CA ILE A 83 -14.23 -3.75 -4.37
C ILE A 83 -12.89 -4.46 -4.21
N SER A 84 -12.77 -5.71 -4.66
CA SER A 84 -11.53 -6.49 -4.57
C SER A 84 -10.40 -5.86 -5.38
N GLN A 85 -10.69 -5.36 -6.59
CA GLN A 85 -9.67 -4.75 -7.43
C GLN A 85 -9.30 -3.33 -6.97
N GLY A 86 -10.25 -2.55 -6.44
CA GLY A 86 -10.01 -1.20 -5.96
C GLY A 86 -8.90 -1.13 -4.92
N GLY A 87 -8.83 -2.11 -4.01
CA GLY A 87 -7.75 -2.18 -3.02
C GLY A 87 -6.36 -2.42 -3.62
N THR A 88 -6.26 -3.14 -4.75
CA THR A 88 -4.99 -3.28 -5.49
C THR A 88 -4.67 -2.01 -6.29
N ASP A 89 -5.69 -1.39 -6.89
CA ASP A 89 -5.51 -0.21 -7.73
C ASP A 89 -5.08 1.02 -6.91
N GLU A 90 -5.51 1.13 -5.66
CA GLU A 90 -5.10 2.17 -4.71
C GLU A 90 -3.58 2.15 -4.39
N ASP A 91 -2.98 0.95 -4.36
CA ASP A 91 -1.55 0.76 -4.11
C ASP A 91 -0.67 0.93 -5.36
N LYS A 92 -1.25 1.08 -6.56
CA LYS A 92 -0.45 1.15 -7.79
C LYS A 92 0.24 2.52 -7.93
N PRO A 93 1.59 2.58 -7.90
CA PRO A 93 2.33 3.83 -7.99
C PRO A 93 2.30 4.46 -9.39
N LYS A 94 1.74 3.77 -10.38
CA LYS A 94 1.77 4.19 -11.79
C LYS A 94 0.81 5.33 -12.11
N ILE A 95 -0.24 5.51 -11.30
CA ILE A 95 -1.34 6.44 -11.57
C ILE A 95 -1.47 7.45 -10.44
N SER A 96 -1.09 7.10 -9.20
CA SER A 96 -1.24 8.01 -8.06
C SER A 96 -0.24 7.72 -6.94
N LEU A 97 0.02 8.73 -6.12
CA LEU A 97 0.72 8.60 -4.83
C LEU A 97 -0.24 8.29 -3.67
N ARG A 98 -1.49 7.84 -3.94
CA ARG A 98 -2.48 7.46 -2.91
C ARG A 98 -1.93 6.50 -1.86
N PHE A 99 -1.08 5.55 -2.27
CA PHE A 99 -0.39 4.64 -1.34
C PHE A 99 0.41 5.35 -0.24
N ALA A 100 0.87 6.58 -0.46
CA ALA A 100 1.63 7.33 0.52
C ALA A 100 0.75 7.83 1.69
N ASN A 101 -0.57 7.88 1.50
CA ASN A 101 -1.54 8.17 2.56
C ASN A 101 -1.97 6.90 3.34
N HIS A 102 -1.34 5.73 3.13
CA HIS A 102 -1.71 4.49 3.83
C HIS A 102 -1.18 4.40 5.27
N PHE A 103 -0.42 5.38 5.71
CA PHE A 103 0.29 5.35 6.98
C PHE A 103 -0.42 6.24 8.02
N HIS A 104 -0.45 5.76 9.26
CA HIS A 104 -0.86 6.53 10.42
C HIS A 104 -0.03 6.11 11.63
N ASP A 105 0.66 7.07 12.25
CA ASP A 105 1.39 6.92 13.50
C ASP A 105 0.50 7.36 14.68
N PRO A 106 -0.11 6.42 15.42
CA PRO A 106 -1.08 6.74 16.46
C PRO A 106 -0.46 7.40 17.70
N LEU A 107 0.87 7.56 17.75
CA LEU A 107 1.58 8.23 18.84
C LEU A 107 1.85 9.71 18.54
N LYS A 108 1.45 10.20 17.37
CA LYS A 108 1.62 11.59 16.94
C LYS A 108 0.28 12.28 16.78
N GLU A 109 0.32 13.61 16.83
CA GLU A 109 -0.80 14.46 16.48
C GLU A 109 -1.18 14.31 14.99
N TRP A 110 -2.42 14.64 14.65
CA TRP A 110 -3.03 14.37 13.34
C TRP A 110 -2.23 14.91 12.15
N ASP A 111 -1.65 16.10 12.29
CA ASP A 111 -0.85 16.81 11.28
C ASP A 111 0.55 16.21 11.08
N ALA A 112 1.01 15.38 12.01
CA ALA A 112 2.31 14.72 11.97
C ALA A 112 2.22 13.18 11.94
N ALA A 113 1.00 12.63 11.91
CA ALA A 113 0.75 11.19 11.97
C ALA A 113 0.93 10.49 10.61
N GLY A 114 1.11 11.22 9.51
CA GLY A 114 1.27 10.65 8.16
C GLY A 114 2.68 10.17 7.81
N LEU A 115 2.88 9.76 6.56
CA LEU A 115 4.19 9.34 6.06
C LEU A 115 5.06 10.56 5.74
N HIS A 116 6.21 10.68 6.40
CA HIS A 116 7.18 11.74 6.15
C HIS A 116 8.46 11.15 5.55
N MET A 117 8.70 11.36 4.25
CA MET A 117 9.90 10.89 3.55
C MET A 117 10.99 11.98 3.41
N GLY A 118 10.82 13.11 4.10
CA GLY A 118 11.69 14.29 4.02
C GLY A 118 11.14 15.34 3.04
N TYR A 119 11.58 16.59 3.17
CA TYR A 119 11.07 17.70 2.36
C TYR A 119 11.33 17.47 0.85
N PRO A 120 10.34 17.65 -0.04
CA PRO A 120 8.96 18.13 0.19
C PRO A 120 7.90 17.02 0.31
N PHE A 121 8.28 15.77 0.53
CA PHE A 121 7.39 14.60 0.55
C PHE A 121 6.77 14.36 1.94
N TRP A 122 5.69 15.09 2.20
CA TRP A 122 4.80 14.91 3.36
C TRP A 122 3.41 14.54 2.88
N PHE A 123 2.89 13.46 3.44
CA PHE A 123 1.59 12.91 3.11
C PHE A 123 0.72 12.91 4.35
N ASP A 124 -0.58 13.09 4.14
CA ASP A 124 -1.56 13.09 5.22
C ASP A 124 -1.65 11.69 5.85
N SER A 125 -2.06 11.65 7.12
CA SER A 125 -2.33 10.36 7.75
C SER A 125 -3.58 9.71 7.14
N SER A 126 -3.61 8.37 7.10
CA SER A 126 -4.72 7.62 6.48
C SER A 126 -6.10 7.98 7.05
N ILE A 127 -6.17 8.29 8.34
CA ILE A 127 -7.42 8.68 9.02
C ILE A 127 -7.86 10.08 8.57
N PHE A 128 -6.94 11.04 8.47
CA PHE A 128 -7.25 12.40 8.04
C PHE A 128 -7.64 12.42 6.56
N TRP A 129 -6.82 11.77 5.73
CA TRP A 129 -7.02 11.72 4.29
C TRP A 129 -8.36 11.07 3.90
N ALA A 130 -8.79 10.02 4.61
CA ALA A 130 -10.10 9.39 4.39
C ALA A 130 -11.31 10.31 4.69
N GLN A 131 -11.11 11.45 5.33
CA GLN A 131 -12.15 12.45 5.63
C GLN A 131 -12.13 13.63 4.67
N ILE A 132 -11.07 13.79 3.87
CA ILE A 132 -10.98 14.87 2.89
C ILE A 132 -12.01 14.57 1.79
N PRO A 133 -12.96 15.48 1.53
CA PRO A 133 -13.91 15.28 0.45
C PRO A 133 -13.15 15.18 -0.87
N THR A 134 -13.29 14.06 -1.57
CA THR A 134 -12.83 13.97 -2.96
C THR A 134 -13.65 14.92 -3.80
N THR A 135 -13.04 16.00 -4.27
CA THR A 135 -13.60 16.77 -5.38
C THR A 135 -13.50 15.93 -6.63
N ALA A 136 -14.59 15.81 -7.40
CA ALA A 136 -14.72 14.96 -8.59
C ALA A 136 -13.71 15.24 -9.73
N GLU A 137 -12.76 16.15 -9.54
CA GLU A 137 -11.77 16.58 -10.52
C GLU A 137 -10.41 15.85 -10.37
N GLU A 138 -10.13 15.20 -9.22
CA GLU A 138 -8.85 14.49 -9.00
C GLU A 138 -8.82 13.04 -9.53
N GLU A 139 -9.92 12.53 -10.09
CA GLU A 139 -10.00 11.14 -10.60
C GLU A 139 -9.44 10.95 -12.03
N TYR A 140 -8.95 12.01 -12.69
CA TYR A 140 -8.57 11.98 -14.12
C TYR A 140 -7.16 12.53 -14.47
N GLU A 141 -6.29 12.79 -13.51
CA GLU A 141 -4.86 13.10 -13.77
C GLU A 141 -3.93 11.94 -13.38
#